data_AF-A0A966SEB5-F1
#
_entry.id   AF-A0A966SEB5-F1
#
_cell.length_a   1.000
_cell.length_b   1.000
_cell.length_c   1.000
_cell.angle_alpha   90.00
_cell.angle_beta   90.00
_cell.angle_gamma   90.00
#
_symmetry.space_group_name_H-M   'P 1'
#
loop_
_entity.id
_entity.type
_entity.pdbx_description
1 polymer ?
#
loop_
_entity_poly.entity_id
_entity_poly.type
_entity_poly.pdbx_seq_one_letter_code
_entity_poly.pdbx_strand_id
1 'polypeptide(L)'
;MRTVHTTALRHLPRLHTGKVRDIYEVDAEHMLIVTTDRLSAFDVVLPDPIPYKGRVLTEISDFWFRHTTAIVPNQLSGMTLAQLQLDTDERELLAGRAIVVRRLKALPVEAVVRGYLIGSGWKDYQRSGAVCGIALPAGLQLAERLPQPIFTPASKAPAGQHDENISFAEVESLIGAKLAAQIRDTSLALYDFAAAHARQRGIIIADTKFEFGVDAAGQLVLIDEVLTPDSSRFWPADTYRVGISPPSFDKQFVRDYLETLDWNKKAPAPRLPEEIIRRTSEKYREALTRLTGG
;
A
#
# COMPACT_ATOMS: atom_id res chain seq x y z
N MET A 1 25.02 4.45 -3.21
CA MET A 1 23.69 5.08 -3.29
C MET A 1 23.11 5.20 -1.89
N ARG A 2 22.51 6.34 -1.51
CA ARG A 2 22.17 6.67 -0.12
C ARG A 2 20.83 6.07 0.30
N THR A 3 20.82 5.31 1.39
CA THR A 3 19.59 4.87 2.08
C THR A 3 18.98 6.05 2.84
N VAL A 4 17.67 6.26 2.72
CA VAL A 4 16.97 7.45 3.25
C VAL A 4 15.98 7.05 4.32
N HIS A 5 16.33 7.21 5.59
CA HIS A 5 15.41 6.96 6.70
C HIS A 5 14.53 8.17 7.00
N THR A 6 15.09 9.37 7.07
CA THR A 6 14.37 10.62 7.31
C THR A 6 14.70 11.64 6.24
N THR A 7 13.75 12.54 5.98
CA THR A 7 13.98 13.70 5.12
C THR A 7 13.72 15.00 5.87
N ALA A 8 14.47 16.03 5.49
CA ALA A 8 14.36 17.39 6.01
C ALA A 8 14.77 18.34 4.88
N LEU A 9 13.78 18.83 4.14
CA LEU A 9 13.98 19.75 3.02
C LEU A 9 14.07 21.18 3.52
N ARG A 10 14.99 21.97 2.97
CA ARG A 10 15.31 23.34 3.41
C ARG A 10 14.22 24.34 3.03
N HIS A 11 13.66 24.19 1.83
CA HIS A 11 12.75 25.20 1.24
C HIS A 11 11.28 24.77 1.20
N LEU A 12 10.98 23.49 1.45
CA LEU A 12 9.61 22.97 1.45
C LEU A 12 9.14 22.66 2.87
N PRO A 13 8.04 23.27 3.36
CA PRO A 13 7.48 22.97 4.68
C PRO A 13 7.02 21.52 4.77
N ARG A 14 7.35 20.84 5.88
CA ARG A 14 6.86 19.48 6.13
C ARG A 14 5.44 19.53 6.68
N LEU A 15 4.51 18.88 5.97
CA LEU A 15 3.11 18.77 6.37
C LEU A 15 2.88 17.59 7.30
N HIS A 16 3.47 16.44 6.98
CA HIS A 16 3.21 15.20 7.71
C HIS A 16 4.39 14.22 7.60
N THR A 17 4.61 13.43 8.66
CA THR A 17 5.50 12.26 8.64
C THR A 17 4.67 11.04 8.99
N GLY A 18 4.45 10.19 7.99
CA GLY A 18 3.84 8.89 8.17
C GLY A 18 4.88 7.81 8.45
N LYS A 19 4.41 6.56 8.59
CA LYS A 19 5.28 5.38 8.84
C LYS A 19 6.39 5.25 7.78
N VAL A 20 6.04 5.49 6.51
CA VAL A 20 6.94 5.27 5.35
C VAL A 20 7.16 6.52 4.52
N ARG A 21 6.22 7.48 4.53
CA ARG A 21 6.26 8.67 3.67
C ARG A 21 6.40 9.95 4.46
N ASP A 22 7.22 10.86 3.96
CA ASP A 22 7.27 12.25 4.40
C ASP A 22 6.54 13.10 3.35
N ILE A 23 5.65 13.99 3.80
CA ILE A 23 4.81 14.82 2.92
C ILE A 23 5.19 16.28 3.14
N TYR A 24 5.46 16.97 2.03
CA TYR A 24 5.85 18.37 2.00
C TYR A 24 4.86 19.21 1.19
N GLU A 25 4.72 20.45 1.60
CA GLU A 25 3.99 21.47 0.85
C GLU A 25 4.83 21.93 -0.34
N VAL A 26 4.21 21.94 -1.52
CA VAL A 26 4.78 22.60 -2.71
C VAL A 26 4.11 23.96 -2.90
N ASP A 27 2.79 23.97 -2.95
CA ASP A 27 1.95 25.17 -3.00
C ASP A 27 0.53 24.86 -2.49
N ALA A 28 -0.43 25.76 -2.76
CA ALA A 28 -1.83 25.62 -2.35
C ALA A 28 -2.59 24.46 -3.03
N GLU A 29 -2.11 24.00 -4.19
CA GLU A 29 -2.74 22.95 -5.01
C GLU A 29 -1.90 21.67 -5.07
N HIS A 30 -0.64 21.72 -4.67
CA HIS A 30 0.32 20.62 -4.81
C HIS A 30 1.04 20.27 -3.52
N MET A 31 1.36 18.98 -3.40
CA MET A 31 2.21 18.46 -2.34
C MET A 31 3.22 17.47 -2.91
N LEU A 32 4.37 17.37 -2.26
CA LEU A 32 5.43 16.43 -2.57
C LEU A 32 5.34 15.26 -1.59
N ILE A 33 5.13 14.05 -2.13
CA ILE A 33 5.20 12.81 -1.35
C ILE A 33 6.59 12.23 -1.56
N VAL A 34 7.33 12.02 -0.46
CA VAL A 34 8.63 11.36 -0.45
C VAL A 34 8.49 10.00 0.23
N THR A 35 8.69 8.93 -0.53
CA THR A 35 8.70 7.56 -0.01
C THR A 35 10.08 7.22 0.52
N THR A 36 10.20 7.08 1.84
CA THR A 36 11.47 6.76 2.49
C THR A 36 11.75 5.26 2.48
N ASP A 37 12.94 4.89 2.90
CA ASP A 37 13.36 3.50 3.08
C ASP A 37 12.90 2.93 4.45
N ARG A 38 12.09 3.68 5.21
CA ARG A 38 11.50 3.19 6.47
C ARG A 38 10.61 1.98 6.23
N LEU A 39 10.64 1.08 7.20
CA LEU A 39 9.78 -0.08 7.27
C LEU A 39 9.07 -0.09 8.62
N SER A 40 7.77 -0.41 8.62
CA SER A 40 7.02 -0.63 9.85
C SER A 40 6.53 -2.07 9.93
N ALA A 41 6.56 -2.64 11.14
CA ALA A 41 6.00 -3.94 11.46
C ALA A 41 5.21 -3.83 12.77
N PHE A 42 4.03 -4.47 12.82
CA PHE A 42 3.11 -4.39 13.97
C PHE A 42 2.86 -2.93 14.42
N ASP A 43 2.65 -2.04 13.45
CA ASP A 43 2.43 -0.61 13.64
C ASP A 43 3.57 0.21 14.25
N VAL A 44 4.73 -0.39 14.49
CA VAL A 44 5.95 0.30 14.94
C VAL A 44 6.92 0.48 13.77
N VAL A 45 7.44 1.69 13.60
CA VAL A 45 8.51 1.99 12.63
C VAL A 45 9.83 1.44 13.16
N LEU A 46 10.52 0.64 12.34
CA LEU A 46 11.79 0.03 12.69
C LEU A 46 12.93 1.06 12.57
N PRO A 47 13.96 0.96 13.42
CA PRO A 47 15.10 1.89 13.38
C PRO A 47 16.00 1.70 12.15
N ASP A 48 15.96 0.52 11.51
CA ASP A 48 16.80 0.19 10.37
C ASP A 48 16.03 0.31 9.05
N PRO A 49 16.45 1.19 8.13
CA PRO A 49 15.80 1.33 6.83
C PRO A 49 16.15 0.15 5.90
N ILE A 50 15.26 -0.14 4.96
CA ILE A 50 15.48 -1.13 3.89
C ILE A 50 15.98 -0.42 2.64
N PRO A 51 17.24 -0.59 2.24
CA PRO A 51 17.79 0.06 1.04
C PRO A 51 16.92 -0.15 -0.19
N TYR A 52 16.79 0.89 -1.02
CA TYR A 52 16.01 0.93 -2.27
C TYR A 52 14.48 0.83 -2.11
N LYS A 53 13.94 0.51 -0.93
CA LYS A 53 12.50 0.32 -0.74
C LYS A 53 11.69 1.52 -1.22
N GLY A 54 12.05 2.74 -0.81
CA GLY A 54 11.29 3.93 -1.15
C GLY A 54 11.19 4.16 -2.66
N ARG A 55 12.27 3.86 -3.39
CA ARG A 55 12.29 3.94 -4.85
C ARG A 55 11.42 2.86 -5.50
N VAL A 56 11.58 1.61 -5.06
CA VAL A 56 10.77 0.48 -5.54
C VAL A 56 9.28 0.78 -5.41
N LEU A 57 8.83 1.22 -4.24
CA LEU A 57 7.42 1.52 -3.99
C LEU A 57 6.90 2.66 -4.89
N THR A 58 7.73 3.67 -5.10
CA THR A 58 7.41 4.81 -5.96
C THR A 58 7.31 4.39 -7.43
N GLU A 59 8.29 3.63 -7.92
CA GLU A 59 8.33 3.13 -9.30
C GLU A 59 7.18 2.17 -9.59
N ILE A 60 6.80 1.30 -8.64
CA ILE A 60 5.62 0.43 -8.76
C ILE A 60 4.33 1.26 -8.80
N SER A 61 4.17 2.23 -7.90
CA SER A 61 2.96 3.08 -7.88
C SER A 61 2.82 3.87 -9.17
N ASP A 62 3.90 4.48 -9.66
CA ASP A 62 3.94 5.21 -10.92
C ASP A 62 3.65 4.31 -12.13
N PHE A 63 4.16 3.08 -12.14
CA PHE A 63 3.76 2.07 -13.13
C PHE A 63 2.23 1.88 -13.14
N TRP A 64 1.62 1.61 -11.98
CA TRP A 64 0.18 1.38 -11.91
C TRP A 64 -0.64 2.62 -12.25
N PHE A 65 -0.25 3.79 -11.76
CA PHE A 65 -0.91 5.05 -12.08
C PHE A 65 -1.05 5.27 -13.59
N ARG A 66 -0.01 4.94 -14.37
CA ARG A 66 -0.06 5.04 -15.84
C ARG A 66 -0.99 3.99 -16.46
N HIS A 67 -0.91 2.75 -15.98
CA HIS A 67 -1.63 1.62 -16.57
C HIS A 67 -3.12 1.57 -16.20
N THR A 68 -3.56 2.31 -15.19
CA THR A 68 -4.96 2.33 -14.73
C THR A 68 -5.70 3.63 -15.05
N THR A 69 -5.11 4.53 -15.85
CA THR A 69 -5.72 5.81 -16.24
C THR A 69 -7.08 5.66 -16.95
N ALA A 70 -7.28 4.56 -17.69
CA ALA A 70 -8.55 4.25 -18.34
C ALA A 70 -9.67 3.83 -17.35
N ILE A 71 -9.31 3.45 -16.12
CA ILE A 71 -10.24 3.02 -15.08
C ILE A 71 -10.62 4.21 -14.19
N VAL A 72 -9.62 4.97 -13.74
CA VAL A 72 -9.81 6.11 -12.82
C VAL A 72 -8.66 7.12 -12.98
N PRO A 73 -8.92 8.44 -12.92
CA PRO A 73 -7.85 9.41 -12.83
C PRO A 73 -7.08 9.26 -11.52
N ASN A 74 -5.83 9.72 -11.50
CA ASN A 74 -4.98 9.63 -10.32
C ASN A 74 -4.43 11.00 -9.88
N GLN A 75 -3.77 11.00 -8.72
CA GLN A 75 -3.30 12.22 -8.06
C GLN A 75 -2.08 12.90 -8.70
N LEU A 76 -1.38 12.26 -9.66
CA LEU A 76 -0.16 12.84 -10.24
C LEU A 76 -0.45 14.22 -10.83
N SER A 77 0.37 15.22 -10.51
CA SER A 77 0.19 16.59 -11.04
C SER A 77 0.85 16.81 -12.40
N GLY A 78 1.75 15.91 -12.81
CA GLY A 78 2.62 16.09 -13.97
C GLY A 78 3.83 16.99 -13.72
N MET A 79 3.94 17.61 -12.53
CA MET A 79 5.13 18.36 -12.14
C MET A 79 6.30 17.43 -11.84
N THR A 80 7.50 17.92 -12.14
CA THR A 80 8.77 17.23 -11.89
C THR A 80 9.53 17.90 -10.75
N LEU A 81 10.48 17.18 -10.15
CA LEU A 81 11.37 17.75 -9.13
C LEU A 81 12.15 18.95 -9.65
N ALA A 82 12.43 19.03 -10.96
CA ALA A 82 13.11 20.15 -11.62
C ALA A 82 12.40 21.50 -11.38
N GLN A 83 11.08 21.47 -11.24
CA GLN A 83 10.24 22.66 -11.04
C GLN A 83 10.13 23.08 -9.56
N LEU A 84 10.69 22.30 -8.63
CA LEU A 84 10.67 22.61 -7.20
C LEU A 84 11.95 23.35 -6.78
N GLN A 85 11.83 24.18 -5.75
CA GLN A 85 12.97 24.80 -5.08
C GLN A 85 13.68 23.77 -4.20
N LEU A 86 14.64 23.06 -4.78
CA LEU A 86 15.44 22.03 -4.13
C LEU A 86 16.92 22.24 -4.44
N ASP A 87 17.75 22.08 -3.43
CA ASP A 87 19.20 22.09 -3.57
C ASP A 87 19.69 20.81 -4.25
N THR A 88 20.91 20.80 -4.79
CA THR A 88 21.44 19.65 -5.57
C THR A 88 21.45 18.36 -4.75
N ASP A 89 21.85 18.42 -3.48
CA ASP A 89 21.89 17.28 -2.57
C ASP A 89 20.49 16.74 -2.24
N GLU A 90 19.48 17.62 -2.17
CA GLU A 90 18.09 17.24 -1.97
C GLU A 90 17.52 16.55 -3.23
N ARG A 91 17.84 17.05 -4.43
CA ARG A 91 17.42 16.41 -5.68
C ARG A 91 17.97 14.99 -5.80
N GLU A 92 19.25 14.80 -5.46
CA GLU A 92 19.88 13.47 -5.44
C GLU A 92 19.25 12.55 -4.39
N LEU A 93 18.92 13.08 -3.21
CA LEU A 93 18.24 12.34 -2.15
C LEU A 93 16.85 11.83 -2.60
N LEU A 94 16.10 12.68 -3.31
CA LEU A 94 14.71 12.46 -3.72
C LEU A 94 14.57 11.68 -5.04
N ALA A 95 15.64 11.53 -5.81
CA ALA A 95 15.62 10.90 -7.12
C ALA A 95 15.00 9.48 -7.08
N GLY A 96 13.94 9.30 -7.87
CA GLY A 96 13.21 8.03 -8.02
C GLY A 96 12.34 7.63 -6.82
N ARG A 97 12.22 8.45 -5.78
CA ARG A 97 11.43 8.14 -4.57
C ARG A 97 10.43 9.24 -4.18
N ALA A 98 10.26 10.24 -5.02
CA ALA A 98 9.39 11.36 -4.73
C ALA A 98 8.51 11.69 -5.93
N ILE A 99 7.25 12.01 -5.65
CA ILE A 99 6.24 12.39 -6.65
C ILE A 99 5.54 13.67 -6.20
N VAL A 100 5.26 14.55 -7.17
CA VAL A 100 4.41 15.72 -6.94
C VAL A 100 2.98 15.34 -7.29
N VAL A 101 2.07 15.59 -6.35
CA VAL A 101 0.67 15.20 -6.46
C VAL A 101 -0.23 16.40 -6.19
N ARG A 102 -1.44 16.35 -6.75
CA ARG A 102 -2.50 17.32 -6.48
C ARG A 102 -3.00 17.15 -5.04
N ARG A 103 -3.28 18.25 -4.36
CA ARG A 103 -3.99 18.27 -3.09
C ARG A 103 -5.46 17.95 -3.36
N LEU A 104 -5.91 16.85 -2.79
CA LEU A 104 -7.26 16.32 -2.95
C LEU A 104 -7.89 16.12 -1.58
N LYS A 105 -9.22 16.13 -1.52
CA LYS A 105 -9.92 15.77 -0.29
C LYS A 105 -9.96 14.24 -0.18
N ALA A 106 -9.09 13.67 0.65
CA ALA A 106 -9.07 12.23 0.90
C ALA A 106 -10.40 11.76 1.53
N LEU A 107 -10.86 10.58 1.10
CA LEU A 107 -12.03 9.93 1.65
C LEU A 107 -11.63 9.05 2.85
N PRO A 108 -12.45 8.97 3.91
CA PRO A 108 -12.10 8.28 5.16
C PRO A 108 -12.30 6.76 5.09
N VAL A 109 -11.96 6.14 3.96
CA VAL A 109 -12.21 4.72 3.68
C VAL A 109 -10.96 4.07 3.10
N GLU A 110 -10.52 2.99 3.75
CA GLU A 110 -9.55 2.07 3.19
C GLU A 110 -10.26 1.07 2.28
N ALA A 111 -10.08 1.23 0.97
CA ALA A 111 -10.75 0.43 -0.04
C ALA A 111 -9.98 -0.88 -0.28
N VAL A 112 -10.16 -1.85 0.63
CA VAL A 112 -9.49 -3.16 0.52
C VAL A 112 -10.28 -4.08 -0.39
N VAL A 113 -9.58 -4.71 -1.33
CA VAL A 113 -10.11 -5.78 -2.20
C VAL A 113 -9.34 -7.06 -1.96
N ARG A 114 -10.05 -8.17 -1.85
CA ARG A 114 -9.48 -9.50 -1.61
C ARG A 114 -9.90 -10.44 -2.72
N GLY A 115 -8.94 -11.11 -3.36
CA GLY A 115 -9.23 -12.27 -4.20
C GLY A 115 -8.84 -13.59 -3.54
N TYR A 116 -8.17 -13.54 -2.40
CA TYR A 116 -7.77 -14.70 -1.62
C TYR A 116 -8.07 -14.48 -0.13
N LEU A 117 -8.40 -15.56 0.57
CA LEU A 117 -8.80 -15.50 1.98
C LEU A 117 -7.60 -15.63 2.91
N ILE A 118 -7.09 -14.51 3.40
CA ILE A 118 -5.91 -14.44 4.28
C ILE A 118 -6.05 -13.30 5.31
N GLY A 119 -5.15 -13.25 6.29
CA GLY A 119 -5.02 -12.12 7.21
C GLY A 119 -6.27 -11.90 8.06
N SER A 120 -6.70 -10.64 8.21
CA SER A 120 -7.92 -10.31 8.97
C SER A 120 -9.18 -10.92 8.34
N GLY A 121 -9.26 -11.02 7.01
CA GLY A 121 -10.39 -11.67 6.34
C GLY A 121 -10.50 -13.15 6.69
N TRP A 122 -9.39 -13.88 6.79
CA TRP A 122 -9.39 -15.26 7.26
C TRP A 122 -9.87 -15.38 8.71
N LYS A 123 -9.40 -14.51 9.61
CA LYS A 123 -9.84 -14.50 11.01
C LYS A 123 -11.34 -14.23 11.16
N ASP A 124 -11.88 -13.29 10.38
CA ASP A 124 -13.31 -12.99 10.38
C ASP A 124 -14.11 -14.18 9.87
N TYR A 125 -13.68 -14.80 8.76
CA TYR A 125 -14.32 -15.99 8.20
C TYR A 125 -14.32 -17.17 9.18
N GLN A 126 -13.23 -17.42 9.89
CA GLN A 126 -13.20 -18.49 10.91
C GLN A 126 -14.20 -18.24 12.05
N ARG A 127 -14.49 -16.98 12.36
CA ARG A 127 -15.40 -16.61 13.45
C ARG A 127 -16.87 -16.65 13.04
N SER A 128 -17.22 -16.23 11.83
CA SER A 128 -18.63 -16.04 11.42
C SER A 128 -18.99 -16.60 10.05
N GLY A 129 -18.04 -17.14 9.29
CA GLY A 129 -18.24 -17.52 7.89
C GLY A 129 -18.38 -16.32 6.94
N ALA A 130 -18.12 -15.10 7.41
CA ALA A 130 -18.29 -13.87 6.66
C ALA A 130 -17.10 -12.90 6.82
N VAL A 131 -16.93 -11.99 5.87
CA VAL A 131 -15.93 -10.91 5.92
C VAL A 131 -16.63 -9.58 5.59
N CYS A 132 -16.51 -8.58 6.47
CA CYS A 132 -17.24 -7.29 6.33
C CYS A 132 -18.76 -7.47 6.09
N GLY A 133 -19.38 -8.50 6.69
CA GLY A 133 -20.79 -8.84 6.51
C GLY A 133 -21.12 -9.65 5.24
N ILE A 134 -20.13 -9.92 4.38
CA ILE A 134 -20.30 -10.74 3.17
C ILE A 134 -20.14 -12.21 3.54
N ALA A 135 -21.22 -12.98 3.48
CA ALA A 135 -21.17 -14.43 3.69
C ALA A 135 -20.36 -15.11 2.58
N LEU A 136 -19.44 -15.99 2.97
CA LEU A 136 -18.60 -16.75 2.04
C LEU A 136 -19.02 -18.23 2.04
N PRO A 137 -18.70 -18.98 0.96
CA PRO A 137 -18.93 -20.42 0.92
C PRO A 137 -18.34 -21.14 2.14
N ALA A 138 -19.00 -22.19 2.61
CA ALA A 138 -18.47 -23.04 3.69
C ALA A 138 -17.25 -23.85 3.21
N GLY A 139 -16.35 -24.18 4.14
CA GLY A 139 -15.21 -25.08 3.88
C GLY A 139 -14.01 -24.43 3.19
N LEU A 140 -13.97 -23.10 3.04
CA LEU A 140 -12.79 -22.41 2.53
C LEU A 140 -11.61 -22.58 3.48
N GLN A 141 -10.42 -22.70 2.91
CA GLN A 141 -9.17 -22.86 3.63
C GLN A 141 -8.33 -21.59 3.61
N LEU A 142 -7.31 -21.56 4.47
CA LEU A 142 -6.33 -20.48 4.51
C LEU A 142 -5.69 -20.28 3.14
N ALA A 143 -5.57 -19.01 2.71
CA ALA A 143 -5.02 -18.62 1.42
C ALA A 143 -5.77 -19.20 0.20
N GLU A 144 -6.99 -19.70 0.36
CA GLU A 144 -7.80 -20.15 -0.78
C GLU A 144 -8.28 -18.97 -1.64
N ARG A 145 -8.34 -19.17 -2.95
CA ARG A 145 -8.88 -18.18 -3.89
C ARG A 145 -10.39 -18.08 -3.70
N LEU A 146 -10.89 -16.85 -3.56
CA LEU A 146 -12.34 -16.61 -3.49
C LEU A 146 -12.99 -16.83 -4.87
N PRO A 147 -14.27 -17.25 -4.90
CA PRO A 147 -15.00 -17.42 -6.17
C PRO A 147 -15.00 -16.16 -7.04
N GLN A 148 -15.07 -15.00 -6.38
CA GLN A 148 -14.94 -13.68 -6.97
C GLN A 148 -14.25 -12.76 -5.97
N PRO A 149 -13.49 -11.75 -6.42
CA PRO A 149 -12.94 -10.75 -5.51
C PRO A 149 -14.06 -9.99 -4.79
N ILE A 150 -13.79 -9.63 -3.54
CA ILE A 150 -14.74 -8.94 -2.68
C ILE A 150 -14.15 -7.63 -2.18
N PHE A 151 -15.00 -6.61 -2.06
CA PHE A 151 -14.69 -5.34 -1.44
C PHE A 151 -14.95 -5.42 0.06
N THR A 152 -13.90 -5.26 0.87
CA THR A 152 -13.95 -5.42 2.33
C THR A 152 -13.40 -4.16 3.00
N PRO A 153 -14.17 -3.07 3.04
CA PRO A 153 -13.65 -1.77 3.44
C PRO A 153 -13.26 -1.75 4.92
N ALA A 154 -12.33 -0.87 5.26
CA ALA A 154 -12.03 -0.49 6.64
C ALA A 154 -12.16 1.03 6.82
N SER A 155 -12.55 1.46 8.02
CA SER A 155 -12.53 2.87 8.39
C SER A 155 -11.10 3.30 8.69
N LYS A 156 -10.73 4.53 8.28
CA LYS A 156 -9.41 5.08 8.59
C LYS A 156 -9.42 5.62 10.02
N ALA A 157 -8.78 4.90 10.93
CA ALA A 157 -8.78 5.29 12.34
C ALA A 157 -7.78 6.45 12.60
N PRO A 158 -7.99 7.26 13.65
CA PRO A 158 -6.99 8.24 14.08
C PRO A 158 -5.64 7.61 14.40
N ALA A 159 -4.56 8.38 14.30
CA ALA A 159 -3.21 7.90 14.57
C ALA A 159 -3.09 7.25 15.96
N GLY A 160 -2.72 5.97 16.00
CA GLY A 160 -2.59 5.18 17.23
C GLY A 160 -3.71 4.16 17.46
N GLN A 161 -4.73 4.15 16.61
CA GLN A 161 -5.78 3.12 16.57
C GLN A 161 -5.59 2.21 15.34
N HIS A 162 -6.15 1.00 15.39
CA HIS A 162 -6.13 0.08 14.25
C HIS A 162 -7.34 0.37 13.35
N ASP A 163 -7.14 0.24 12.03
CA ASP A 163 -8.25 0.32 11.08
C ASP A 163 -9.24 -0.82 11.35
N GLU A 164 -10.53 -0.48 11.38
CA GLU A 164 -11.60 -1.43 11.68
C GLU A 164 -12.33 -1.80 10.40
N ASN A 165 -12.48 -3.10 10.15
CA ASN A 165 -13.32 -3.61 9.07
C ASN A 165 -14.75 -3.11 9.27
N ILE A 166 -15.29 -2.40 8.29
CA ILE A 166 -16.66 -1.90 8.28
C ILE A 166 -17.47 -2.57 7.16
N SER A 167 -18.78 -2.59 7.32
CA SER A 167 -19.70 -3.04 6.28
C SER A 167 -19.82 -2.03 5.14
N PHE A 168 -20.32 -2.47 3.99
CA PHE A 168 -20.60 -1.58 2.88
C PHE A 168 -21.65 -0.52 3.23
N ALA A 169 -22.67 -0.86 4.01
CA ALA A 169 -23.71 0.07 4.47
C ALA A 169 -23.14 1.19 5.36
N GLU A 170 -22.12 0.88 6.17
CA GLU A 170 -21.40 1.90 6.94
C GLU A 170 -20.61 2.83 6.02
N VAL A 171 -19.97 2.32 4.96
CA VAL A 171 -19.35 3.18 3.93
C VAL A 171 -20.38 4.10 3.28
N GLU A 172 -21.56 3.59 2.92
CA GLU A 172 -22.63 4.42 2.36
C GLU A 172 -23.07 5.54 3.32
N SER A 173 -23.10 5.25 4.62
CA SER A 173 -23.42 6.23 5.67
C SER A 173 -22.33 7.30 5.83
N LEU A 174 -21.06 6.94 5.62
CA LEU A 174 -19.92 7.86 5.76
C LEU A 174 -19.74 8.81 4.57
N ILE A 175 -19.92 8.32 3.35
CA ILE A 175 -19.56 9.07 2.12
C ILE A 175 -20.70 9.17 1.09
N GLY A 176 -21.86 8.61 1.38
CA GLY A 176 -23.02 8.56 0.50
C GLY A 176 -22.98 7.38 -0.47
N ALA A 177 -24.16 6.82 -0.76
CA ALA A 177 -24.32 5.60 -1.55
C ALA A 177 -23.68 5.67 -2.95
N LYS A 178 -23.81 6.81 -3.64
CA LYS A 178 -23.24 6.99 -4.99
C LYS A 178 -21.71 6.85 -4.98
N LEU A 179 -21.03 7.50 -4.03
CA LEU A 179 -19.57 7.47 -3.95
C LEU A 179 -19.06 6.13 -3.42
N ALA A 180 -19.78 5.53 -2.47
CA ALA A 180 -19.51 4.18 -1.97
C ALA A 180 -19.55 3.13 -3.09
N ALA A 181 -20.59 3.15 -3.93
CA ALA A 181 -20.69 2.28 -5.10
C ALA A 181 -19.53 2.52 -6.08
N GLN A 182 -19.22 3.79 -6.37
CA GLN A 182 -18.12 4.12 -7.28
C GLN A 182 -16.76 3.61 -6.76
N ILE A 183 -16.46 3.76 -5.47
CA ILE A 183 -15.22 3.24 -4.88
C ILE A 183 -15.19 1.72 -4.96
N ARG A 184 -16.28 1.03 -4.59
CA ARG A 184 -16.35 -0.45 -4.66
C ARG A 184 -16.06 -0.94 -6.07
N ASP A 185 -16.80 -0.42 -7.04
CA ASP A 185 -16.74 -0.88 -8.43
C ASP A 185 -15.37 -0.54 -9.05
N THR A 186 -14.84 0.66 -8.78
CA THR A 186 -13.50 1.07 -9.22
C THR A 186 -12.41 0.21 -8.59
N SER A 187 -12.50 -0.10 -7.29
CA SER A 187 -11.51 -0.90 -6.59
C SER A 187 -11.47 -2.33 -7.10
N LEU A 188 -12.64 -2.93 -7.36
CA LEU A 188 -12.73 -4.25 -7.97
C LEU A 188 -12.12 -4.26 -9.38
N ALA A 189 -12.45 -3.27 -10.21
CA ALA A 189 -11.87 -3.14 -11.56
C ALA A 189 -10.34 -2.96 -11.55
N LEU A 190 -9.82 -2.12 -10.65
CA LEU A 190 -8.38 -1.95 -10.44
C LEU A 190 -7.71 -3.25 -10.00
N TYR A 191 -8.31 -3.96 -9.04
CA TYR A 191 -7.80 -5.23 -8.54
C TYR A 191 -7.78 -6.29 -9.64
N ASP A 192 -8.87 -6.46 -10.38
CA ASP A 192 -8.97 -7.47 -11.44
C ASP A 192 -7.93 -7.24 -12.54
N PHE A 193 -7.79 -5.99 -12.99
CA PHE A 193 -6.79 -5.60 -13.96
C PHE A 193 -5.37 -5.93 -13.48
N ALA A 194 -5.05 -5.51 -12.24
CA ALA A 194 -3.72 -5.70 -11.68
C ALA A 194 -3.40 -7.17 -11.38
N ALA A 195 -4.38 -7.91 -10.85
CA ALA A 195 -4.23 -9.33 -10.55
C ALA A 195 -4.02 -10.16 -11.83
N ALA A 196 -4.72 -9.83 -12.92
CA ALA A 196 -4.51 -10.47 -14.22
C ALA A 196 -3.10 -10.20 -14.76
N HIS A 197 -2.65 -8.94 -14.71
CA HIS A 197 -1.31 -8.54 -15.16
C HIS A 197 -0.20 -9.19 -14.33
N ALA A 198 -0.32 -9.16 -13.00
CA ALA A 198 0.66 -9.73 -12.08
C ALA A 198 0.75 -11.26 -12.21
N ARG A 199 -0.38 -11.93 -12.45
CA ARG A 199 -0.41 -13.39 -12.63
C ARG A 199 0.41 -13.86 -13.82
N GLN A 200 0.37 -13.11 -14.92
CA GLN A 200 1.22 -13.37 -16.11
C GLN A 200 2.72 -13.23 -15.81
N ARG A 201 3.07 -12.54 -14.72
CA ARG A 201 4.44 -12.30 -14.25
C ARG A 201 4.81 -13.17 -13.03
N GLY A 202 4.03 -14.20 -12.76
CA GLY A 202 4.28 -15.15 -11.67
C GLY A 202 4.04 -14.54 -10.28
N ILE A 203 3.23 -13.49 -10.16
CA ILE A 203 2.83 -12.88 -8.89
C ILE A 203 1.33 -13.03 -8.69
N ILE A 204 0.93 -13.52 -7.53
CA ILE A 204 -0.46 -13.50 -7.05
C ILE A 204 -0.63 -12.29 -6.14
N ILE A 205 -1.61 -11.45 -6.45
CA ILE A 205 -2.06 -10.37 -5.55
C ILE A 205 -3.19 -10.93 -4.71
N ALA A 206 -2.91 -11.29 -3.45
CA ALA A 206 -3.90 -11.92 -2.58
C ALA A 206 -5.00 -10.93 -2.17
N ASP A 207 -4.56 -9.76 -1.73
CA ASP A 207 -5.38 -8.60 -1.44
C ASP A 207 -4.57 -7.31 -1.64
N THR A 208 -5.27 -6.20 -1.74
CA THR A 208 -4.69 -4.87 -1.87
C THR A 208 -5.59 -3.83 -1.22
N LYS A 209 -4.99 -2.72 -0.82
CA LYS A 209 -5.68 -1.54 -0.32
C LYS A 209 -5.49 -0.37 -1.28
N PHE A 210 -6.60 0.26 -1.65
CA PHE A 210 -6.58 1.55 -2.34
C PHE A 210 -7.03 2.67 -1.39
N GLU A 211 -6.60 3.89 -1.69
CA GLU A 211 -7.19 5.10 -1.11
C GLU A 211 -7.69 5.98 -2.24
N PHE A 212 -8.78 6.71 -1.96
CA PHE A 212 -9.37 7.61 -2.91
C PHE A 212 -9.55 9.00 -2.30
N GLY A 213 -9.51 10.00 -3.15
CA GLY A 213 -9.91 11.36 -2.84
C GLY A 213 -10.95 11.85 -3.83
N VAL A 214 -11.44 13.07 -3.59
CA VAL A 214 -12.24 13.81 -4.56
C VAL A 214 -11.57 15.15 -4.87
N ASP A 215 -11.68 15.56 -6.13
CA ASP A 215 -11.29 16.90 -6.54
C ASP A 215 -12.39 17.95 -6.26
N ALA A 216 -12.14 19.19 -6.66
CA ALA A 216 -13.08 20.30 -6.47
C ALA A 216 -14.42 20.11 -7.21
N ALA A 217 -14.45 19.30 -8.27
CA ALA A 217 -15.67 18.96 -9.00
C ALA A 217 -16.39 17.72 -8.41
N GLY A 218 -15.84 17.11 -7.37
CA GLY A 218 -16.37 15.89 -6.77
C GLY A 218 -16.05 14.62 -7.57
N GLN A 219 -15.11 14.68 -8.52
CA GLN A 219 -14.66 13.49 -9.25
C GLN A 219 -13.79 12.61 -8.36
N LEU A 220 -14.05 11.30 -8.37
CA LEU A 220 -13.23 10.32 -7.67
C LEU A 220 -11.83 10.24 -8.31
N VAL A 221 -10.79 10.31 -7.49
CA VAL A 221 -9.39 10.22 -7.90
C VAL A 221 -8.68 9.18 -7.06
N LEU A 222 -7.89 8.31 -7.71
CA LEU A 222 -7.00 7.36 -7.04
C LEU A 222 -5.81 8.12 -6.44
N ILE A 223 -5.60 7.98 -5.13
CA ILE A 223 -4.53 8.67 -4.39
C ILE A 223 -3.60 7.65 -3.72
N ASP A 224 -2.66 8.16 -2.93
CA ASP A 224 -1.76 7.36 -2.10
C ASP A 224 -0.79 6.46 -2.90
N GLU A 225 -0.36 5.31 -2.37
CA GLU A 225 0.44 4.33 -3.11
C GLU A 225 -0.48 3.23 -3.67
N VAL A 226 -0.11 2.68 -4.82
CA VAL A 226 -0.99 1.79 -5.56
C VAL A 226 -0.28 0.48 -5.84
N LEU A 227 -0.87 -0.62 -5.34
CA LEU A 227 -0.46 -2.00 -5.64
C LEU A 227 1.05 -2.22 -5.44
N THR A 228 1.53 -1.87 -4.25
CA THR A 228 2.92 -2.09 -3.84
C THR A 228 2.99 -3.25 -2.83
N PRO A 229 4.18 -3.79 -2.52
CA PRO A 229 4.32 -4.75 -1.42
C PRO A 229 4.01 -4.16 -0.01
N ASP A 230 3.86 -2.84 0.12
CA ASP A 230 3.44 -2.21 1.39
C ASP A 230 1.90 -2.11 1.49
N SER A 231 1.19 -1.97 0.37
CA SER A 231 -0.27 -1.87 0.29
C SER A 231 -0.97 -3.15 -0.17
N SER A 232 -0.22 -4.17 -0.58
CA SER A 232 -0.72 -5.44 -1.11
C SER A 232 0.07 -6.64 -0.59
N ARG A 233 -0.59 -7.80 -0.54
CA ARG A 233 0.08 -9.09 -0.29
C ARG A 233 0.42 -9.76 -1.62
N PHE A 234 1.71 -9.89 -1.89
CA PHE A 234 2.23 -10.47 -3.13
C PHE A 234 2.85 -11.84 -2.89
N TRP A 235 2.31 -12.88 -3.52
CA TRP A 235 2.85 -14.23 -3.42
C TRP A 235 3.51 -14.68 -4.73
N PRO A 236 4.67 -15.34 -4.68
CA PRO A 236 5.19 -16.07 -5.83
C PRO A 236 4.21 -17.17 -6.24
N ALA A 237 3.77 -17.17 -7.50
CA ALA A 237 2.78 -18.14 -7.97
C ALA A 237 3.28 -19.60 -7.96
N ASP A 238 4.59 -19.78 -8.06
CA ASP A 238 5.30 -21.07 -8.06
C ASP A 238 5.41 -21.70 -6.65
N THR A 239 5.30 -20.90 -5.58
CA THR A 239 5.35 -21.39 -4.20
C THR A 239 4.01 -21.36 -3.48
N TYR A 240 2.98 -20.77 -4.10
CA TYR A 240 1.63 -20.69 -3.55
C TYR A 240 0.99 -22.08 -3.35
N ARG A 241 0.43 -22.30 -2.16
CA ARG A 241 -0.38 -23.46 -1.81
C ARG A 241 -1.54 -23.05 -0.91
N VAL A 242 -2.68 -23.69 -1.06
CA VAL A 242 -3.82 -23.57 -0.14
C VAL A 242 -3.46 -24.23 1.20
N GLY A 243 -3.95 -23.67 2.30
CA GLY A 243 -3.75 -24.19 3.66
C GLY A 243 -2.49 -23.68 4.37
N ILE A 244 -1.66 -22.86 3.71
CA ILE A 244 -0.46 -22.24 4.32
C ILE A 244 -0.56 -20.72 4.28
N SER A 245 0.20 -20.03 5.14
CA SER A 245 0.53 -18.61 4.95
C SER A 245 1.68 -18.53 3.96
N PRO A 246 1.47 -18.11 2.69
CA PRO A 246 2.51 -18.22 1.67
C PRO A 246 3.70 -17.29 1.95
N PRO A 247 4.91 -17.65 1.52
CA PRO A 247 6.03 -16.72 1.49
C PRO A 247 5.65 -15.50 0.65
N SER A 248 5.85 -14.29 1.18
CA SER A 248 5.41 -13.06 0.52
C SER A 248 6.61 -12.23 0.02
N PHE A 249 6.41 -11.45 -1.05
CA PHE A 249 7.34 -10.41 -1.49
C PHE A 249 7.29 -9.15 -0.60
N ASP A 250 6.43 -9.15 0.42
CA ASP A 250 6.25 -8.04 1.36
C ASP A 250 7.15 -8.16 2.60
N LYS A 251 6.72 -7.50 3.69
CA LYS A 251 7.37 -7.41 4.99
C LYS A 251 7.45 -8.75 5.76
N GLN A 252 7.02 -9.88 5.18
CA GLN A 252 6.90 -11.15 5.89
C GLN A 252 8.23 -11.64 6.50
N PHE A 253 9.38 -11.53 5.80
CA PHE A 253 10.69 -11.92 6.38
C PHE A 253 11.03 -11.17 7.66
N VAL A 254 10.69 -9.88 7.70
CA VAL A 254 10.90 -9.03 8.86
C VAL A 254 9.93 -9.41 9.97
N ARG A 255 8.66 -9.68 9.64
CA ARG A 255 7.67 -10.15 10.64
C ARG A 255 8.09 -11.49 11.25
N ASP A 256 8.47 -12.46 10.42
CA ASP A 256 8.89 -13.78 10.87
C ASP A 256 10.10 -13.68 11.81
N TYR A 257 11.10 -12.88 11.44
CA TYR A 257 12.25 -12.60 12.32
C TYR A 257 11.83 -11.96 13.64
N LEU A 258 10.98 -10.92 13.59
CA LEU A 258 10.51 -10.23 14.79
C LEU A 258 9.68 -11.12 15.71
N GLU A 259 8.96 -12.11 15.16
CA GLU A 259 8.23 -13.11 15.95
C GLU A 259 9.15 -14.13 16.65
N THR A 260 10.41 -14.25 16.25
CA THR A 260 11.40 -15.05 17.00
C THR A 260 11.97 -14.34 18.23
N LEU A 261 11.71 -13.04 18.38
CA LEU A 261 12.22 -12.22 19.46
C LEU A 261 11.20 -12.12 20.60
N ASP A 262 11.69 -11.98 21.83
CA ASP A 262 10.86 -11.59 22.99
C ASP A 262 10.59 -10.08 22.97
N TRP A 263 9.84 -9.63 21.95
CA TRP A 263 9.44 -8.24 21.78
C TRP A 263 7.93 -8.10 21.87
N ASN A 264 7.48 -7.24 22.77
CA ASN A 264 6.06 -6.97 23.04
C ASN A 264 5.32 -6.21 21.92
N LYS A 265 5.95 -6.02 20.76
CA LYS A 265 5.40 -5.31 19.58
C LYS A 265 5.08 -3.83 19.86
N LYS A 266 5.76 -3.21 20.83
CA LYS A 266 5.67 -1.77 21.14
C LYS A 266 7.01 -1.08 20.95
N ALA A 267 6.99 0.24 20.75
CA ALA A 267 8.22 1.02 20.62
C ALA A 267 9.08 0.96 21.92
N PRO A 268 10.42 0.98 21.82
CA PRO A 268 11.21 0.97 20.59
C PRO A 268 11.22 -0.41 19.92
N ALA A 269 11.23 -0.44 18.59
CA ALA A 269 11.41 -1.67 17.84
C ALA A 269 12.87 -2.16 17.89
N PRO A 270 13.11 -3.48 17.85
CA PRO A 270 14.45 -4.05 17.82
C PRO A 270 15.16 -3.74 16.49
N ARG A 271 16.49 -3.83 16.52
CA ARG A 271 17.33 -3.74 15.31
C ARG A 271 17.20 -5.01 14.46
N LEU A 272 17.32 -4.86 13.14
CA LEU A 272 17.31 -5.95 12.19
C LEU A 272 18.74 -6.42 11.85
N PRO A 273 18.99 -7.74 11.75
CA PRO A 273 20.23 -8.26 11.19
C PRO A 273 20.40 -7.83 9.73
N GLU A 274 21.65 -7.61 9.31
CA GLU A 274 21.97 -7.19 7.93
C GLU A 274 21.40 -8.13 6.88
N GLU A 275 21.40 -9.44 7.16
CA GLU A 275 20.86 -10.45 6.26
C GLU A 275 19.34 -10.30 6.05
N ILE A 276 18.59 -9.97 7.10
CA ILE A 276 17.15 -9.71 6.99
C ILE A 276 16.91 -8.44 6.15
N ILE A 277 17.70 -7.38 6.38
CA ILE A 277 17.63 -6.13 5.60
C ILE A 277 17.92 -6.40 4.11
N ARG A 278 18.99 -7.13 3.81
CA ARG A 278 19.42 -7.47 2.45
C ARG A 278 18.36 -8.29 1.72
N ARG A 279 17.89 -9.39 2.32
CA ARG A 279 16.85 -10.24 1.73
C ARG A 279 15.54 -9.49 1.51
N THR A 280 15.17 -8.61 2.43
CA THR A 280 13.99 -7.77 2.29
C THR A 280 14.14 -6.85 1.09
N SER A 281 15.26 -6.12 1.00
CA SER A 281 15.56 -5.23 -0.15
C SER A 281 15.52 -5.96 -1.49
N GLU A 282 16.10 -7.17 -1.56
CA GLU A 282 16.08 -8.02 -2.76
C GLU A 282 14.66 -8.39 -3.18
N LYS A 283 13.77 -8.69 -2.24
CA LYS A 283 12.38 -9.06 -2.53
C LYS A 283 11.56 -7.89 -3.05
N TYR A 284 11.74 -6.69 -2.51
CA TYR A 284 11.14 -5.47 -3.08
C TYR A 284 11.59 -5.27 -4.52
N ARG A 285 12.90 -5.35 -4.79
CA ARG A 285 13.45 -5.18 -6.13
C ARG A 285 12.98 -6.26 -7.10
N GLU A 286 12.89 -7.51 -6.65
CA GLU A 286 12.35 -8.61 -7.43
C GLU A 286 10.88 -8.38 -7.80
N ALA A 287 10.05 -7.89 -6.87
CA ALA A 287 8.67 -7.54 -7.15
C ALA A 287 8.56 -6.45 -8.23
N LEU A 288 9.38 -5.39 -8.12
CA LEU A 288 9.47 -4.35 -9.16
C LEU A 288 9.81 -4.96 -10.52
N THR A 289 10.94 -5.67 -10.64
CA THR A 289 11.41 -6.26 -11.91
C THR A 289 10.34 -7.16 -12.53
N ARG A 290 9.72 -8.04 -11.73
CA ARG A 290 8.68 -8.94 -12.24
C ARG A 290 7.45 -8.16 -12.72
N LEU A 291 6.96 -7.19 -11.95
CA LEU A 291 5.74 -6.43 -12.28
C LEU A 291 5.93 -5.54 -13.52
N THR A 292 7.07 -4.88 -13.65
CA THR A 292 7.30 -3.89 -14.72
C THR A 292 7.96 -4.48 -15.97
N GLY A 293 8.56 -5.67 -15.88
CA GLY A 293 9.18 -6.36 -17.01
C GLY A 293 10.69 -6.10 -17.19
N GLY A 294 11.33 -5.39 -16.25
CA GLY A 294 12.75 -5.06 -16.28
C GLY A 294 13.07 -3.72 -16.94
#